data_AF-S4PUU1-F1
#
_entry.id   AF-S4PUU1-F1
#
_cell.length_a   1.000
_cell.length_b   1.000
_cell.length_c   1.000
_cell.angle_alpha   90.00
_cell.angle_beta   90.00
_cell.angle_gamma   90.00
#
_symmetry.space_group_name_H-M   'P 1'
#
loop_
_entity.id
_entity.type
_entity.pdbx_description
1 polymer ?
#
loop_
_entity_poly.entity_id
_entity_poly.type
_entity_poly.pdbx_seq_one_letter_code
_entity_poly.pdbx_strand_id
1 'polypeptide(L)'
;RKLAFRYRKIKDTYNNYRNSVGGLLGPAKREQWLQLRAELEQATDNWLTLACKCLNMINSRENCVNVLVTNTQLVPALAKVLLFGLGGVFPIENIYSA
;
A
#
# COMPACT_ATOMS: atom_id res chain seq x y z
N ARG A 1 24.48 -8.20 8.52
CA ARG A 1 23.75 -9.45 8.14
C ARG A 1 22.29 -9.48 8.62
N LYS A 2 21.98 -9.24 9.92
CA LYS A 2 20.59 -9.27 10.45
C LYS A 2 19.64 -8.19 9.86
N LEU A 3 20.15 -6.98 9.60
CA LEU A 3 19.34 -5.87 9.08
C LEU A 3 18.82 -6.14 7.66
N ALA A 4 19.71 -6.51 6.73
CA ALA A 4 19.34 -6.89 5.37
C ALA A 4 18.33 -8.05 5.33
N PHE A 5 18.45 -9.00 6.24
CA PHE A 5 17.48 -10.09 6.39
C PHE A 5 16.08 -9.59 6.79
N ARG A 6 15.99 -8.64 7.73
CA ARG A 6 14.70 -8.03 8.12
C ARG A 6 14.05 -7.32 6.94
N TYR A 7 14.78 -6.50 6.19
CA TYR A 7 14.24 -5.82 5.02
C TYR A 7 13.83 -6.77 3.90
N ARG A 8 14.56 -7.88 3.70
CA ARG A 8 14.15 -8.94 2.78
C ARG A 8 12.81 -9.55 3.21
N LYS A 9 12.67 -9.91 4.48
CA LYS A 9 11.41 -10.45 5.01
C LYS A 9 10.25 -9.46 4.91
N ILE A 10 10.51 -8.17 5.10
CA ILE A 10 9.51 -7.10 4.90
C ILE A 10 9.10 -7.04 3.43
N LYS A 11 10.06 -7.08 2.51
CA LYS A 11 9.80 -7.14 1.06
C LYS A 11 8.96 -8.35 0.66
N ASP A 12 9.31 -9.53 1.14
CA ASP A 12 8.58 -10.77 0.87
C ASP A 12 7.13 -10.67 1.41
N THR A 13 6.97 -10.14 2.62
CA THR A 13 5.65 -9.92 3.24
C THR A 13 4.82 -8.93 2.44
N TYR A 14 5.39 -7.79 2.03
CA TYR A 14 4.71 -6.82 1.19
C TYR A 14 4.25 -7.48 -0.12
N ASN A 15 5.15 -8.16 -0.83
CA ASN A 15 4.81 -8.77 -2.12
C ASN A 15 3.76 -9.88 -2.01
N ASN A 16 3.80 -10.69 -0.95
CA ASN A 16 2.82 -11.76 -0.73
C ASN A 16 1.42 -11.23 -0.40
N TYR A 17 1.31 -10.05 0.22
CA TYR A 17 0.05 -9.53 0.74
C TYR A 17 -0.45 -8.23 0.11
N ARG A 18 0.32 -7.59 -0.80
CA ARG A 18 -0.05 -6.30 -1.42
C ARG A 18 -1.40 -6.29 -2.14
N ASN A 19 -1.85 -7.46 -2.61
CA ASN A 19 -3.15 -7.65 -3.24
C ASN A 19 -4.17 -8.37 -2.33
N SER A 20 -3.79 -8.74 -1.11
CA SER A 20 -4.61 -9.50 -0.15
C SER A 20 -4.31 -9.11 1.30
N VAL A 21 -4.43 -7.81 1.59
CA VAL A 21 -4.08 -7.23 2.90
C VAL A 21 -4.94 -7.81 4.03
N GLY A 22 -6.20 -8.16 3.73
CA GLY A 22 -7.08 -8.84 4.69
C GLY A 22 -6.51 -10.19 5.18
N GLY A 23 -5.78 -10.91 4.34
CA GLY A 23 -5.09 -12.15 4.73
C GLY A 23 -3.93 -11.92 5.69
N LEU A 24 -3.24 -10.78 5.59
CA LEU A 24 -2.17 -10.40 6.51
C LEU A 24 -2.70 -9.98 7.89
N LEU A 25 -3.83 -9.27 7.91
CA LEU A 25 -4.43 -8.76 9.14
C LEU A 25 -5.13 -9.85 9.96
N GLY A 26 -5.63 -10.90 9.29
CA GLY A 26 -6.49 -11.91 9.89
C GLY A 26 -7.96 -11.46 9.98
N PRO A 27 -8.90 -12.38 10.23
CA PRO A 27 -10.34 -12.16 10.04
C PRO A 27 -10.91 -11.01 10.89
N ALA A 28 -10.63 -11.00 12.20
CA ALA A 28 -11.18 -9.97 13.11
C ALA A 28 -10.70 -8.54 12.75
N LYS A 29 -9.40 -8.37 12.47
CA LYS A 29 -8.85 -7.06 12.08
C LYS A 29 -9.24 -6.66 10.66
N ARG A 30 -9.44 -7.64 9.76
CA ARG A 30 -9.90 -7.39 8.39
C ARG A 30 -11.27 -6.72 8.40
N GLU A 31 -12.21 -7.20 9.20
CA GLU A 31 -13.56 -6.62 9.27
C GLU A 31 -13.52 -5.17 9.78
N GLN A 32 -12.80 -4.93 10.88
CA GLN A 32 -12.60 -3.57 11.42
C GLN A 32 -11.90 -2.65 10.40
N TRP A 33 -10.90 -3.16 9.69
CA TRP A 33 -10.22 -2.41 8.64
C TRP A 33 -11.16 -2.06 7.50
N LEU A 34 -11.97 -2.99 7.00
CA LEU A 34 -12.93 -2.73 5.93
C LEU A 34 -13.99 -1.71 6.35
N GLN A 35 -14.49 -1.79 7.58
CA GLN A 35 -15.42 -0.81 8.14
C GLN A 35 -14.80 0.60 8.19
N LEU A 36 -13.61 0.72 8.76
CA LEU A 36 -12.89 2.00 8.83
C LEU A 36 -12.62 2.57 7.42
N ARG A 37 -12.31 1.71 6.45
CA ARG A 37 -12.08 2.11 5.06
C ARG A 37 -13.34 2.67 4.41
N ALA A 38 -14.51 2.06 4.66
CA ALA A 38 -15.78 2.57 4.16
C ALA A 38 -16.12 3.95 4.77
N GLU A 39 -15.93 4.09 6.08
CA GLU A 39 -16.14 5.37 6.79
C GLU A 39 -15.19 6.46 6.26
N LEU A 40 -13.93 6.14 5.99
CA LEU A 40 -12.96 7.08 5.42
C LEU A 40 -13.32 7.51 4.00
N GLU A 41 -13.75 6.59 3.12
CA GLU A 41 -14.20 6.96 1.78
C GLU A 41 -15.39 7.92 1.85
N GLN A 42 -16.35 7.67 2.74
CA GLN A 42 -17.49 8.57 2.94
C GLN A 42 -17.06 9.93 3.49
N ALA A 43 -16.21 9.95 4.52
CA ALA A 43 -15.76 11.18 5.17
C ALA A 43 -14.83 12.04 4.31
N THR A 44 -14.23 11.47 3.25
CA THR A 44 -13.30 12.15 2.35
C THR A 44 -13.85 12.32 0.94
N ASP A 45 -15.17 12.16 0.75
CA ASP A 45 -15.84 12.27 -0.55
C ASP A 45 -15.16 11.43 -1.66
N ASN A 46 -14.80 10.19 -1.33
CA ASN A 46 -14.13 9.23 -2.21
C ASN A 46 -12.75 9.68 -2.72
N TRP A 47 -12.03 10.52 -1.95
CA TRP A 47 -10.71 11.03 -2.32
C TRP A 47 -9.76 9.95 -2.83
N LEU A 48 -9.65 8.85 -2.08
CA LEU A 48 -8.71 7.80 -2.41
C LEU A 48 -9.19 6.96 -3.60
N THR A 49 -10.49 6.71 -3.74
CA THR A 49 -11.04 6.12 -4.96
C THR A 49 -10.64 6.93 -6.19
N LEU A 50 -10.73 8.27 -6.12
CA LEU A 50 -10.29 9.15 -7.21
C LEU A 50 -8.78 9.07 -7.45
N ALA A 51 -7.96 9.11 -6.41
CA ALA A 51 -6.51 8.96 -6.53
C ALA A 51 -6.12 7.60 -7.16
N CYS A 52 -6.77 6.51 -6.74
CA CYS A 52 -6.57 5.17 -7.30
C CYS A 52 -6.92 5.09 -8.78
N LYS A 53 -7.97 5.80 -9.25
CA LYS A 53 -8.26 5.88 -10.70
C LYS A 53 -7.08 6.46 -11.47
N CYS A 54 -6.50 7.56 -11.00
CA CYS A 54 -5.31 8.16 -11.62
C CYS A 54 -4.10 7.22 -11.61
N LEU A 55 -3.80 6.62 -10.44
CA LEU A 55 -2.67 5.70 -10.30
C LEU A 55 -2.81 4.46 -11.19
N ASN A 56 -4.02 3.90 -11.31
CA ASN A 56 -4.29 2.77 -12.18
C ASN A 56 -4.16 3.13 -13.67
N MET A 57 -4.61 4.33 -14.08
CA MET A 57 -4.41 4.82 -15.45
C MET A 57 -2.94 5.00 -15.80
N ILE A 58 -2.11 5.43 -14.84
CA ILE A 58 -0.65 5.48 -15.04
C ILE A 58 -0.08 4.07 -15.15
N ASN A 59 -0.50 3.16 -14.26
CA ASN A 59 -0.01 1.78 -14.19
C ASN A 59 -0.36 0.93 -15.42
N SER A 60 -1.39 1.31 -16.19
CA SER A 60 -1.78 0.61 -17.44
C SER A 60 -1.01 1.08 -18.68
N ARG A 61 -0.20 2.14 -18.60
CA ARG A 61 0.57 2.68 -19.72
C ARG A 61 1.99 2.13 -19.72
N GLU A 62 2.44 1.59 -20.84
CA GLU A 62 3.75 0.92 -20.97
C GLU A 62 4.95 1.81 -20.61
N ASN A 63 4.86 3.11 -20.88
CA ASN A 63 5.96 4.06 -20.70
C ASN A 63 5.75 4.99 -19.49
N CYS A 64 4.95 4.59 -18.51
CA CYS A 64 4.73 5.37 -17.30
C CYS A 64 4.94 4.51 -16.05
N VAL A 65 5.42 5.12 -14.97
CA VAL A 65 5.71 4.42 -13.72
C VAL A 65 5.25 5.26 -12.54
N ASN A 66 4.62 4.60 -11.56
CA ASN A 66 4.29 5.21 -10.28
C ASN A 66 5.50 5.08 -9.33
N VAL A 67 5.91 6.20 -8.75
CA VAL A 67 6.96 6.29 -7.72
C VAL A 67 6.42 7.09 -6.54
N LEU A 68 6.61 6.58 -5.32
CA LEU A 68 6.18 7.23 -4.08
C LEU A 68 7.40 7.73 -3.32
N VAL A 69 7.41 9.02 -3.01
CA VAL A 69 8.40 9.64 -2.10
C VAL A 69 7.64 10.19 -0.90
N THR A 70 8.08 9.86 0.31
CA THR A 70 7.42 10.31 1.55
C THR A 70 8.43 10.59 2.65
N ASN A 71 8.12 11.52 3.54
CA ASN A 71 8.86 11.78 4.79
C ASN A 71 8.53 10.77 5.91
N THR A 72 7.59 9.84 5.67
CA THR A 72 7.29 8.76 6.61
C THR A 72 8.42 7.73 6.56
N GLN A 73 8.93 7.31 7.73
CA GLN A 73 9.88 6.20 7.82
C GLN A 73 9.41 4.98 7.00
N LEU A 74 10.34 4.31 6.32
CA LEU A 74 10.03 3.30 5.31
C LEU A 74 9.04 2.21 5.79
N VAL A 75 9.27 1.61 6.96
CA VAL A 75 8.41 0.50 7.43
C VAL A 75 6.96 0.96 7.69
N PRO A 76 6.71 2.04 8.45
CA PRO A 76 5.37 2.63 8.54
C PRO A 76 4.79 3.07 7.18
N ALA A 77 5.61 3.58 6.26
CA ALA A 77 5.14 3.96 4.92
C ALA A 77 4.60 2.75 4.15
N LEU A 78 5.31 1.63 4.17
CA LEU A 78 4.85 0.37 3.55
C LEU A 78 3.55 -0.14 4.18
N ALA A 79 3.42 -0.02 5.51
CA ALA A 79 2.17 -0.36 6.20
C ALA A 79 1.00 0.53 5.73
N LYS A 80 1.21 1.85 5.60
CA LYS A 80 0.20 2.76 5.04
C LYS A 80 -0.17 2.35 3.60
N VAL A 81 0.81 2.11 2.73
CA VAL A 81 0.55 1.69 1.34
C VAL A 81 -0.31 0.43 1.28
N LEU A 82 -0.02 -0.58 2.12
CA LEU A 82 -0.85 -1.78 2.21
C LEU A 82 -2.26 -1.46 2.72
N LEU A 83 -2.39 -0.79 3.88
CA LEU A 83 -3.69 -0.52 4.50
C LEU A 83 -4.59 0.40 3.66
N PHE A 84 -4.00 1.23 2.79
CA PHE A 84 -4.74 2.08 1.86
C PHE A 84 -5.01 1.40 0.50
N GLY A 85 -4.62 0.13 0.32
CA GLY A 85 -4.90 -0.63 -0.91
C GLY A 85 -4.05 -0.20 -2.11
N LEU A 86 -2.93 0.50 -1.86
CA LEU A 86 -2.06 1.05 -2.89
C LEU A 86 -0.96 0.07 -3.33
N GLY A 87 -0.87 -1.09 -2.68
CA GLY A 87 0.20 -2.05 -2.92
C GLY A 87 0.21 -2.66 -4.33
N GLY A 88 -0.94 -2.70 -5.01
CA GLY A 88 -1.03 -3.18 -6.40
C GLY A 88 -0.43 -2.23 -7.43
N VAL A 89 -0.36 -0.93 -7.14
CA VAL A 89 0.12 0.12 -8.07
C VAL A 89 1.50 0.68 -7.74
N PHE A 90 2.01 0.41 -6.52
CA PHE A 90 3.37 0.75 -6.12
C PHE A 90 4.19 -0.52 -5.84
N PRO A 91 5.07 -0.94 -6.77
CA PRO A 91 6.14 -1.87 -6.46
C PRO A 91 6.94 -1.36 -5.26
N ILE A 92 7.38 -2.25 -4.37
CA ILE A 92 8.10 -1.86 -3.16
C ILE A 92 9.42 -1.14 -3.47
N GLU A 93 10.03 -1.47 -4.61
CA GLU A 93 11.25 -0.85 -5.13
C GLU A 93 11.04 0.63 -5.49
N ASN A 94 9.79 1.04 -5.70
CA ASN A 94 9.43 2.40 -6.11
C ASN A 94 8.96 3.26 -4.92
N ILE A 95 9.21 2.83 -3.68
CA ILE A 95 8.80 3.54 -2.46
C ILE A 95 10.06 4.04 -1.73
N TYR A 96 10.19 5.36 -1.63
CA TYR A 96 11.35 6.02 -1.04
C TYR A 96 10.94 6.81 0.21
N SER A 97 11.66 6.56 1.31
CA SER A 97 11.60 7.35 2.54
C SER A 97 12.70 8.41 2.47
N ALA A 98 12.31 9.69 2.48
CA ALA A 98 13.19 10.86 2.40
C ALA A 98 13.37 11.55 3.76
#